data_AF-A0A962EW81-F1
#
_entry.id   AF-A0A962EW81-F1
#
_cell.length_a   1.000
_cell.length_b   1.000
_cell.length_c   1.000
_cell.angle_alpha   90.00
_cell.angle_beta   90.00
_cell.angle_gamma   90.00
#
_symmetry.space_group_name_H-M   'P 1'
#
loop_
_entity.id
_entity.type
_entity.pdbx_description
1 polymer ?
#
loop_
_entity_poly.entity_id
_entity_poly.type
_entity_poly.pdbx_seq_one_letter_code
_entity_poly.pdbx_strand_id
1 'polypeptide(L)'
;MSEATKKGAAAAAPAPLTYKLKTPVSDGGELVTEIDYRRPKGRDMRAWMNGKGGAGDDLLALMVNLAERPASFFDALDGEDFMGFSDVLSDFLKAGRTTSTT
;
A
#
# COMPACT_ATOMS: atom_id res chain seq x y z
N MET A 1 -8.56 32.53 -1.77
CA MET A 1 -7.90 31.28 -2.20
C MET A 1 -7.72 30.41 -0.97
N SER A 2 -8.51 29.35 -0.84
CA SER A 2 -8.23 28.17 0.01
C SER A 2 -9.30 27.14 -0.31
N GLU A 3 -9.05 26.35 -1.35
CA GLU A 3 -9.96 25.29 -1.80
C GLU A 3 -9.93 24.12 -0.81
N ALA A 4 -11.14 23.70 -0.47
CA ALA A 4 -11.46 22.61 0.41
C ALA A 4 -10.85 21.29 -0.08
N THR A 5 -9.91 20.72 0.69
CA THR A 5 -9.50 19.33 0.51
C THR A 5 -10.64 18.43 0.97
N LYS A 6 -11.39 17.93 -0.01
CA LYS A 6 -12.53 17.03 0.12
C LYS A 6 -12.07 15.74 0.80
N LYS A 7 -12.24 15.69 2.13
CA LYS A 7 -12.14 14.50 3.00
C LYS A 7 -13.08 13.43 2.46
N GLY A 8 -12.56 12.58 1.58
CA GLY A 8 -13.28 11.47 0.98
C GLY A 8 -13.74 10.52 2.07
N ALA A 9 -15.05 10.29 2.12
CA ALA A 9 -15.72 9.42 3.06
C ALA A 9 -15.01 8.05 3.20
N ALA A 10 -14.48 7.79 4.39
CA ALA A 10 -14.11 6.46 4.85
C ALA A 10 -15.41 5.72 5.21
N ALA A 11 -16.03 5.09 4.21
CA ALA A 11 -17.03 4.06 4.47
C ALA A 11 -16.34 2.91 5.22
N ALA A 12 -16.91 2.55 6.37
CA ALA A 12 -16.47 1.55 7.34
C ALA A 12 -15.62 0.42 6.73
N ALA A 13 -14.32 0.42 7.00
CA ALA A 13 -13.38 -0.56 6.44
C ALA A 13 -13.16 -1.70 7.44
N PRO A 14 -13.29 -2.99 7.03
CA PRO A 14 -12.73 -4.09 7.78
C PRO A 14 -11.19 -3.95 7.85
N ALA A 15 -10.59 -4.44 8.94
CA ALA A 15 -9.28 -4.09 9.51
C ALA A 15 -8.13 -3.78 8.51
N PRO A 16 -7.25 -2.81 8.83
CA PRO A 16 -6.05 -2.53 8.06
C PRO A 16 -5.15 -3.77 8.00
N LEU A 17 -4.48 -3.98 6.85
CA LEU A 17 -3.49 -5.05 6.72
C LEU A 17 -2.19 -4.51 7.31
N THR A 18 -1.76 -5.01 8.46
CA THR A 18 -0.51 -4.56 9.08
C THR A 18 0.63 -5.48 8.71
N TYR A 19 1.74 -4.92 8.23
CA TYR A 19 3.00 -5.63 8.06
C TYR A 19 4.02 -5.13 9.09
N LYS A 20 4.64 -6.07 9.80
CA LYS A 20 5.71 -5.75 10.75
C LYS A 20 7.04 -5.76 10.03
N LEU A 21 7.76 -4.65 10.11
CA LEU A 21 9.10 -4.52 9.56
C LEU A 21 10.07 -5.40 10.36
N LYS A 22 10.94 -6.10 9.66
CA LYS A 22 12.06 -6.82 10.27
C LYS A 22 13.17 -5.87 10.66
N THR A 23 13.40 -4.86 9.84
CA THR A 23 14.35 -3.77 10.12
C THR A 23 13.58 -2.46 10.36
N PRO A 24 13.74 -1.81 11.52
CA PRO A 24 13.14 -0.50 11.76
C PRO A 24 13.66 0.54 10.75
N VAL A 25 12.76 1.32 10.16
CA VAL A 25 13.09 2.38 9.20
C VAL A 25 12.82 3.74 9.82
N SER A 26 13.75 4.68 9.64
CA SER A 26 13.60 6.05 10.10
C SER A 26 12.80 6.86 9.08
N ASP A 27 11.60 7.31 9.45
CA ASP A 27 10.76 8.18 8.63
C ASP A 27 10.51 9.49 9.38
N GLY A 28 11.00 10.61 8.85
CA GLY A 28 10.80 11.92 9.49
C GLY A 28 11.36 12.06 10.92
N GLY A 29 12.30 11.20 11.32
CA GLY A 29 12.86 11.17 12.67
C GLY A 29 12.15 10.23 13.65
N GLU A 30 11.13 9.49 13.18
CA GLU A 30 10.46 8.43 13.94
C GLU A 30 10.91 7.05 13.44
N LEU A 31 11.14 6.13 14.38
CA LEU A 31 11.44 4.73 14.08
C LEU A 31 10.13 3.99 13.81
N VAL A 32 9.89 3.71 12.53
CA VAL A 32 8.77 2.90 12.07
C VAL A 32 9.16 1.43 12.16
N THR A 33 8.35 0.63 12.86
CA THR A 33 8.53 -0.82 12.98
C THR A 33 7.37 -1.62 12.38
N GLU A 34 6.26 -0.95 12.07
CA GLU A 34 5.06 -1.56 11.49
C GLU A 34 4.43 -0.59 10.48
N ILE A 35 3.82 -1.13 9.43
CA ILE A 35 3.12 -0.35 8.41
C ILE A 35 1.72 -0.91 8.23
N ASP A 36 0.76 0.00 8.28
CA ASP A 36 -0.63 -0.29 8.02
C ASP A 36 -1.00 -0.01 6.56
N TYR A 37 -1.67 -0.97 5.95
CA TYR A 37 -2.26 -0.83 4.64
C TYR A 37 -3.74 -0.57 4.73
N ARG A 38 -4.19 0.42 3.97
CA ARG A 38 -5.60 0.50 3.60
C ARG A 38 -5.92 -0.55 2.54
N ARG A 39 -7.16 -1.02 2.55
CA ARG A 39 -7.69 -1.90 1.49
C ARG A 39 -7.59 -1.18 0.12
N PRO A 40 -7.02 -1.82 -0.92
CA PRO A 40 -7.02 -1.26 -2.26
C PRO A 40 -8.45 -1.12 -2.76
N LYS A 41 -8.76 0.08 -3.28
CA LYS A 41 -10.05 0.39 -3.89
C LYS A 41 -9.95 0.20 -5.40
N GLY A 42 -11.10 0.13 -6.08
CA GLY A 42 -11.14 -0.02 -7.54
C GLY A 42 -10.38 1.08 -8.31
N ARG A 43 -10.24 2.28 -7.73
CA ARG A 43 -9.39 3.36 -8.29
C ARG A 43 -7.91 2.99 -8.31
N ASP A 44 -7.43 2.31 -7.26
CA ASP A 44 -6.03 1.93 -7.09
C ASP A 44 -5.71 0.76 -8.02
N MET A 45 -6.65 -0.19 -8.14
CA MET A 45 -6.55 -1.29 -9.10
C MET A 45 -6.56 -0.82 -10.54
N ARG A 46 -7.41 0.17 -10.86
CA ARG A 46 -7.43 0.78 -12.19
C ARG A 46 -6.14 1.53 -12.49
N ALA A 47 -5.57 2.22 -11.51
CA ALA A 47 -4.29 2.91 -11.66
C ALA A 47 -3.14 1.91 -11.90
N TRP A 48 -3.13 0.77 -11.18
CA TRP A 48 -2.16 -0.30 -11.38
C TRP A 48 -2.31 -0.99 -12.75
N MET A 49 -3.54 -1.32 -13.17
CA MET A 49 -3.79 -1.97 -14.48
C MET A 49 -3.54 -1.06 -15.68
N ASN A 50 -3.79 0.24 -15.54
CA ASN A 50 -3.53 1.24 -16.57
C ASN A 50 -2.15 1.90 -16.41
N GLY A 51 -1.32 1.35 -15.51
CA GLY A 51 0.05 1.76 -15.31
C GLY A 51 0.80 1.70 -16.64
N LYS A 52 1.61 2.72 -16.89
CA LYS A 52 2.51 2.78 -18.04
C LYS A 52 3.96 2.51 -17.63
N GLY A 53 4.20 2.24 -16.35
CA GLY A 53 5.50 1.89 -15.81
C GLY A 53 5.85 0.43 -16.06
N GLY A 54 7.02 0.00 -15.59
CA GLY A 54 7.30 -1.42 -15.45
C GLY A 54 6.45 -2.04 -14.34
N ALA A 55 6.32 -3.38 -14.33
CA ALA A 55 5.59 -4.09 -13.29
C ALA A 55 6.07 -3.76 -11.87
N GLY A 56 7.36 -3.44 -11.70
CA GLY A 56 7.93 -2.97 -10.44
C GLY A 56 7.49 -1.56 -10.06
N ASP A 57 7.50 -0.61 -10.99
CA ASP A 57 7.13 0.78 -10.74
C ASP A 57 5.64 0.92 -10.39
N ASP A 58 4.78 0.20 -11.12
CA ASP A 58 3.34 0.21 -10.87
C ASP A 58 3.00 -0.45 -9.53
N LEU A 59 3.73 -1.50 -9.15
CA LEU A 59 3.60 -2.13 -7.84
C LEU A 59 4.06 -1.19 -6.71
N LEU A 60 5.19 -0.51 -6.88
CA LEU A 60 5.66 0.50 -5.93
C LEU A 60 4.63 1.64 -5.77
N ALA A 61 4.10 2.15 -6.87
CA ALA A 61 3.06 3.19 -6.86
C ALA A 61 1.80 2.72 -6.11
N LEU A 62 1.43 1.45 -6.25
CA LEU A 62 0.33 0.86 -5.49
C LEU A 62 0.69 0.79 -4.00
N MET A 63 1.87 0.29 -3.62
CA MET A 63 2.31 0.19 -2.22
C MET A 63 2.33 1.55 -1.52
N VAL A 64 2.93 2.57 -2.15
CA VAL A 64 2.96 3.97 -1.69
C VAL A 64 1.55 4.49 -1.38
N ASN A 65 0.62 4.26 -2.31
CA ASN A 65 -0.75 4.74 -2.18
C ASN A 65 -1.57 3.95 -1.13
N LEU A 66 -1.21 2.71 -0.84
CA LEU A 66 -1.90 1.87 0.15
C LEU A 66 -1.34 2.02 1.57
N ALA A 67 -0.04 2.22 1.71
CA ALA A 67 0.61 2.48 3.00
C ALA A 67 0.51 3.94 3.44
N GLU A 68 0.06 4.84 2.54
CA GLU A 68 0.04 6.29 2.77
C GLU A 68 1.41 6.86 3.17
N ARG A 69 2.48 6.26 2.64
CA ARG A 69 3.90 6.62 2.86
C ARG A 69 4.55 7.02 1.54
N PRO A 70 5.54 7.93 1.54
CA PRO A 70 6.23 8.36 0.33
C PRO A 70 7.09 7.24 -0.28
N ALA A 71 7.38 7.30 -1.58
CA ALA A 71 8.26 6.33 -2.25
C ALA A 71 9.65 6.25 -1.59
N SER A 72 10.18 7.38 -1.12
CA SER A 72 11.46 7.45 -0.41
C SER A 72 11.52 6.61 0.86
N PHE A 73 10.36 6.35 1.50
CA PHE A 73 10.28 5.43 2.62
C PHE A 73 10.54 3.99 2.16
N PHE A 74 9.94 3.59 1.03
CA PHE A 74 10.12 2.26 0.46
C PHE A 74 11.53 2.04 -0.09
N ASP A 75 12.16 3.10 -0.61
CA ASP A 75 13.56 3.07 -1.04
C ASP A 75 14.53 2.86 0.14
N ALA A 76 14.11 3.21 1.36
CA ALA A 76 14.87 3.01 2.59
C ALA A 76 14.61 1.65 3.25
N LEU A 77 13.66 0.86 2.73
CA LEU A 77 13.42 -0.50 3.21
C LEU A 77 14.53 -1.43 2.75
N ASP A 78 14.86 -2.40 3.60
CA ASP A 78 15.70 -3.52 3.18
C ASP A 78 14.96 -4.38 2.14
N GLY A 79 15.72 -5.05 1.28
CA GLY A 79 15.15 -5.90 0.22
C GLY A 79 14.24 -7.01 0.76
N GLU A 80 14.50 -7.51 1.98
CA GLU A 80 13.64 -8.52 2.61
C GLU A 80 12.28 -7.95 3.04
N ASP A 81 12.26 -6.74 3.59
CA ASP A 81 11.01 -6.06 3.94
C ASP A 81 10.23 -5.64 2.69
N PHE A 82 10.92 -5.10 1.69
CA PHE A 82 10.30 -4.76 0.40
C PHE A 82 9.61 -5.96 -0.26
N MET A 83 10.26 -7.12 -0.29
CA MET A 83 9.68 -8.34 -0.82
C MET A 83 8.52 -8.86 0.04
N GLY A 84 8.67 -8.82 1.37
CA GLY A 84 7.59 -9.21 2.30
C GLY A 84 6.33 -8.36 2.12
N PHE A 85 6.49 -7.07 1.85
CA PHE A 85 5.39 -6.16 1.53
C PHE A 85 4.68 -6.51 0.22
N SER A 86 5.47 -6.78 -0.83
CA SER A 86 4.93 -7.23 -2.11
C SER A 86 4.13 -8.52 -1.97
N ASP A 87 4.59 -9.46 -1.15
CA ASP A 87 3.92 -10.74 -0.90
C ASP A 87 2.58 -10.56 -0.18
N VAL A 88 2.55 -9.75 0.90
CA VAL A 88 1.32 -9.45 1.64
C VAL A 88 0.27 -8.81 0.73
N LEU A 89 0.68 -7.87 -0.13
CA LEU A 89 -0.21 -7.23 -1.08
C LEU A 89 -0.69 -8.22 -2.16
N SER A 90 0.22 -9.06 -2.67
CA SER A 90 -0.11 -10.09 -3.66
C SER A 90 -1.10 -11.11 -3.12
N ASP A 91 -0.94 -11.55 -1.88
CA ASP A 91 -1.85 -12.49 -1.23
C ASP A 91 -3.21 -11.85 -0.95
N PHE A 92 -3.23 -10.58 -0.58
CA PHE A 92 -4.48 -9.84 -0.47
C PHE A 92 -5.23 -9.77 -1.82
N LEU A 93 -4.52 -9.49 -2.93
CA LEU A 93 -5.12 -9.45 -4.27
C LEU A 93 -5.60 -10.83 -4.74
N LYS A 94 -4.90 -11.91 -4.38
CA LYS A 94 -5.36 -13.29 -4.61
C LYS A 94 -6.60 -13.61 -3.79
N ALA A 95 -6.64 -13.24 -2.51
CA ALA A 95 -7.76 -13.48 -1.60
C ALA A 95 -9.04 -12.73 -2.03
N GLY A 96 -8.91 -11.55 -2.64
CA GLY A 96 -10.04 -10.83 -3.24
C GLY A 96 -10.67 -11.53 -4.45
N ARG A 97 -9.96 -12.47 -5.09
CA ARG A 97 -10.46 -13.21 -6.26
C ARG A 97 -11.25 -14.47 -5.89
N THR A 98 -11.12 -14.99 -4.66
CA THR A 98 -11.81 -16.20 -4.18
C THR A 98 -13.18 -15.97 -3.57
N THR A 99 -13.66 -14.72 -3.44
CA THR A 99 -15.01 -14.46 -2.89
C THR A 99 -16.14 -14.53 -3.93
N SER A 100 -15.91 -15.14 -5.10
CA SER A 100 -16.96 -15.39 -6.10
C SER A 100 -17.33 -16.88 -6.12
N THR A 101 -18.03 -17.33 -5.08
CA THR A 101 -18.81 -18.57 -5.13
C THR A 101 -20.08 -18.35 -4.33
N THR A 102 -21.12 -17.85 -4.98
CA THR A 102 -22.52 -18.09 -4.64
C THR A 102 -23.32 -18.00 -5.92
#